data_AF-A0A9Q4JH36-F1
#
_entry.id   AF-A0A9Q4JH36-F1
#
_cell.length_a   1.000
_cell.length_b   1.000
_cell.length_c   1.000
_cell.angle_alpha   90.00
_cell.angle_beta   90.00
_cell.angle_gamma   90.00
#
_symmetry.space_group_name_H-M   'P 1'
#
loop_
_entity.id
_entity.type
_entity.pdbx_description
1 polymer ?
#
loop_
_entity_poly.entity_id
_entity_poly.type
_entity_poly.pdbx_seq_one_letter_code
_entity_poly.pdbx_strand_id
1 'polypeptide(L)'
;MKGIILAGGSATRLYPLSKAISKQMMPVYDKPMIYYPLSTLMLAGIREVLVISTPRDLPLFRELLGTGEEFGMFFSYRVQEQPNGLAQAFVLGADFLDGEPGCLILGDNLFYGQGFSAMLRRAATLEKGACIFGYYVKDPRAYGVVEFDESGKVISLEEKPAVPKSNYAVPGLYFYDATVTEKALALEPSVRGEYEITDLNKLYLGEGTLKVELFGRGFAWLDTGNCNSLLEASNFVATIQNRQGFYVSCIEEIAWRNGWISSSQLKALGEKLGKTEYGKYLIDLAN
;
A
#
# COMPACT_ATOMS: atom_id res chain seq x y z
N MET A 1 -0.77 11.00 11.73
CA MET A 1 -0.50 10.54 10.34
C MET A 1 -1.55 9.50 10.01
N LYS A 2 -2.26 9.71 8.91
CA LYS A 2 -3.35 8.84 8.47
C LYS A 2 -2.98 8.13 7.16
N GLY A 3 -3.59 6.98 6.93
CA GLY A 3 -3.31 6.13 5.77
C GLY A 3 -4.37 6.26 4.70
N ILE A 4 -3.99 6.13 3.44
CA ILE A 4 -4.88 6.02 2.29
C ILE A 4 -4.49 4.77 1.51
N ILE A 5 -5.45 3.88 1.29
CA ILE A 5 -5.32 2.78 0.34
C ILE A 5 -6.07 3.17 -0.93
N LEU A 6 -5.36 3.33 -2.04
CA LEU A 6 -5.98 3.52 -3.35
C LEU A 6 -6.22 2.16 -4.01
N ALA A 7 -7.45 1.64 -3.84
CA ALA A 7 -7.92 0.36 -4.35
C ALA A 7 -8.92 0.53 -5.51
N GLY A 8 -8.64 1.48 -6.41
CA GLY A 8 -9.44 1.77 -7.60
C GLY A 8 -8.96 1.08 -8.88
N GLY A 9 -9.47 1.57 -10.01
CA GLY A 9 -9.09 1.13 -11.36
C GLY A 9 -9.95 -0.03 -11.91
N SER A 10 -10.01 -0.13 -13.23
CA SER A 10 -10.80 -1.16 -13.94
C SER A 10 -10.08 -2.48 -14.13
N ALA A 11 -8.75 -2.53 -13.88
CA ALA A 11 -7.90 -3.70 -13.98
C ALA A 11 -8.11 -4.53 -15.28
N THR A 12 -8.29 -3.88 -16.42
CA THR A 12 -8.63 -4.53 -17.71
C THR A 12 -7.61 -5.57 -18.17
N ARG A 13 -6.35 -5.47 -17.75
CA ARG A 13 -5.29 -6.45 -18.04
C ARG A 13 -5.53 -7.83 -17.40
N LEU A 14 -6.43 -7.90 -16.42
CA LEU A 14 -6.85 -9.14 -15.76
C LEU A 14 -8.18 -9.68 -16.29
N TYR A 15 -8.75 -9.13 -17.37
CA TYR A 15 -10.00 -9.66 -17.91
C TYR A 15 -9.80 -11.11 -18.36
N PRO A 16 -10.74 -12.03 -18.04
CA PRO A 16 -12.07 -11.79 -17.47
C PRO A 16 -12.17 -11.77 -15.93
N LEU A 17 -11.08 -11.96 -15.18
CA LEU A 17 -11.11 -12.04 -13.70
C LEU A 17 -11.72 -10.80 -13.06
N SER A 18 -11.32 -9.61 -13.50
CA SER A 18 -11.76 -8.32 -12.91
C SER A 18 -13.10 -7.80 -13.44
N LYS A 19 -13.82 -8.61 -14.23
CA LYS A 19 -15.15 -8.24 -14.76
C LYS A 19 -16.19 -8.22 -13.65
N ALA A 20 -16.17 -9.22 -12.77
CA ALA A 20 -17.15 -9.38 -11.69
C ALA A 20 -16.67 -8.80 -10.36
N ILE A 21 -15.36 -8.79 -10.12
CA ILE A 21 -14.77 -8.42 -8.84
C ILE A 21 -13.60 -7.46 -9.04
N SER A 22 -13.40 -6.54 -8.09
CA SER A 22 -12.20 -5.70 -8.05
C SER A 22 -10.92 -6.54 -7.96
N LYS A 23 -9.83 -6.07 -8.58
CA LYS A 23 -8.52 -6.72 -8.48
C LYS A 23 -8.08 -6.85 -7.02
N GLN A 24 -8.26 -5.79 -6.24
CA GLN A 24 -7.79 -5.72 -4.86
C GLN A 24 -8.65 -6.56 -3.88
N MET A 25 -9.76 -7.13 -4.36
CA MET A 25 -10.56 -8.13 -3.65
C MET A 25 -10.19 -9.57 -4.01
N MET A 26 -9.40 -9.79 -5.08
CA MET A 26 -8.96 -11.12 -5.47
C MET A 26 -8.01 -11.70 -4.41
N PRO A 27 -8.01 -13.03 -4.21
CA PRO A 27 -7.09 -13.64 -3.27
C PRO A 27 -5.65 -13.56 -3.80
N VAL A 28 -4.72 -13.23 -2.90
CA VAL A 28 -3.32 -13.64 -3.05
C VAL A 28 -3.11 -14.76 -2.06
N TYR A 29 -2.98 -15.98 -2.58
CA TYR A 29 -3.04 -17.22 -1.79
C TYR A 29 -4.33 -17.35 -0.95
N ASP A 30 -4.28 -17.02 0.33
CA ASP A 30 -5.28 -17.35 1.35
C ASP A 30 -6.05 -16.13 1.90
N LYS A 31 -5.79 -14.92 1.38
CA LYS A 31 -6.43 -13.67 1.84
C LYS A 31 -6.68 -12.69 0.69
N PRO A 32 -7.66 -11.79 0.84
CA PRO A 32 -7.88 -10.71 -0.12
C PRO A 32 -6.62 -9.85 -0.31
N MET A 33 -6.33 -9.45 -1.55
CA MET A 33 -5.16 -8.66 -1.90
C MET A 33 -5.04 -7.36 -1.08
N ILE A 34 -6.15 -6.71 -0.71
CA ILE A 34 -6.12 -5.49 0.11
C ILE A 34 -5.56 -5.70 1.53
N TYR A 35 -5.50 -6.92 2.05
CA TYR A 35 -4.91 -7.19 3.37
C TYR A 35 -3.41 -6.88 3.40
N TYR A 36 -2.72 -7.01 2.27
CA TYR A 36 -1.29 -6.75 2.16
C TYR A 36 -0.95 -5.27 2.33
N PRO A 37 -1.50 -4.34 1.53
CA PRO A 37 -1.26 -2.92 1.74
C PRO A 37 -1.85 -2.41 3.08
N LEU A 38 -2.97 -2.97 3.55
CA LEU A 38 -3.48 -2.66 4.89
C LEU A 38 -2.46 -3.05 5.96
N SER A 39 -1.90 -4.26 5.88
CA SER A 39 -0.87 -4.72 6.82
C SER A 39 0.36 -3.81 6.81
N THR A 40 0.75 -3.26 5.66
CA THR A 40 1.84 -2.27 5.57
C THR A 40 1.52 -1.02 6.39
N LEU A 41 0.32 -0.45 6.26
CA LEU A 41 -0.09 0.69 7.09
C LEU A 41 -0.12 0.33 8.58
N MET A 42 -0.60 -0.87 8.92
CA MET A 42 -0.65 -1.34 10.30
C MET A 42 0.76 -1.52 10.91
N LEU A 43 1.71 -2.05 10.14
CA LEU A 43 3.12 -2.20 10.56
C LEU A 43 3.82 -0.84 10.72
N ALA A 44 3.39 0.17 9.96
CA ALA A 44 3.80 1.57 10.15
C ALA A 44 3.22 2.22 11.42
N GLY A 45 2.23 1.58 12.07
CA GLY A 45 1.55 2.10 13.26
C GLY A 45 0.34 2.98 12.94
N ILE A 46 -0.13 3.01 11.69
CA ILE A 46 -1.25 3.84 11.25
C ILE A 46 -2.57 3.10 11.55
N ARG A 47 -3.48 3.75 12.28
CA ARG A 47 -4.78 3.18 12.70
C ARG A 47 -6.00 3.78 12.00
N GLU A 48 -5.87 5.00 11.49
CA GLU A 48 -6.91 5.65 10.69
C GLU A 48 -6.58 5.46 9.21
N VAL A 49 -7.46 4.79 8.47
CA VAL A 49 -7.25 4.46 7.07
C VAL A 49 -8.47 4.84 6.23
N LEU A 50 -8.23 5.56 5.13
CA LEU A 50 -9.20 5.81 4.08
C LEU A 50 -9.01 4.81 2.94
N VAL A 51 -10.04 4.04 2.64
CA VAL A 51 -10.08 3.20 1.44
C VAL A 51 -10.78 3.97 0.32
N ILE A 52 -10.04 4.19 -0.78
CA ILE A 52 -10.55 4.83 -1.99
C ILE A 52 -10.75 3.77 -3.06
N SER A 53 -11.96 3.65 -3.60
CA SER A 53 -12.27 2.68 -4.67
C SER A 53 -13.38 3.17 -5.60
N THR A 54 -13.73 2.36 -6.61
CA THR A 54 -14.78 2.66 -7.58
C THR A 54 -16.17 2.64 -6.91
N PRO A 55 -17.19 3.33 -7.47
CA PRO A 55 -18.55 3.26 -6.94
C PRO A 55 -19.09 1.82 -6.86
N ARG A 56 -18.69 0.96 -7.80
CA ARG A 56 -19.08 -0.45 -7.88
C ARG A 56 -18.47 -1.28 -6.74
N ASP A 57 -17.18 -1.08 -6.47
CA ASP A 57 -16.40 -1.99 -5.63
C ASP A 57 -16.30 -1.54 -4.16
N LEU A 58 -16.48 -0.23 -3.90
CA LEU A 58 -16.41 0.33 -2.54
C LEU A 58 -17.38 -0.34 -1.53
N PRO A 59 -18.62 -0.71 -1.89
CA PRO A 59 -19.50 -1.45 -0.97
C PRO A 59 -18.92 -2.79 -0.51
N LEU A 60 -18.21 -3.51 -1.40
CA LEU A 60 -17.58 -4.80 -1.07
C LEU A 60 -16.38 -4.64 -0.13
N PHE A 61 -15.59 -3.57 -0.30
CA PHE A 61 -14.54 -3.25 0.67
C PHE A 61 -15.12 -2.91 2.05
N ARG A 62 -16.25 -2.21 2.10
CA ARG A 62 -16.94 -1.93 3.36
C ARG A 62 -17.51 -3.19 4.00
N GLU A 63 -18.03 -4.13 3.22
CA GLU A 63 -18.47 -5.43 3.72
C GLU A 63 -17.29 -6.25 4.27
N LEU A 64 -16.15 -6.25 3.58
CA LEU A 64 -14.97 -7.00 3.98
C LEU A 64 -14.30 -6.43 5.25
N LEU A 65 -14.12 -5.11 5.33
CA LEU A 65 -13.29 -4.46 6.35
C LEU A 65 -14.10 -3.78 7.47
N GLY A 66 -15.40 -3.54 7.26
CA GLY A 66 -16.27 -2.91 8.26
C GLY A 66 -15.81 -1.50 8.65
N THR A 67 -15.96 -1.14 9.93
CA THR A 67 -15.45 0.14 10.48
C THR A 67 -13.99 0.04 10.94
N GLY A 68 -13.39 -1.16 10.93
CA GLY A 68 -12.07 -1.43 11.49
C GLY A 68 -12.02 -1.61 13.01
N GLU A 69 -13.14 -1.38 13.72
CA GLU A 69 -13.19 -1.43 15.19
C GLU A 69 -12.77 -2.79 15.75
N GLU A 70 -13.08 -3.89 15.05
CA GLU A 70 -12.70 -5.23 15.49
C GLU A 70 -11.18 -5.48 15.46
N PHE A 71 -10.43 -4.64 14.75
CA PHE A 71 -8.95 -4.64 14.70
C PHE A 71 -8.35 -3.49 15.53
N GLY A 72 -9.17 -2.74 16.26
CA GLY A 72 -8.75 -1.51 16.95
C GLY A 72 -8.33 -0.42 15.97
N MET A 73 -8.93 -0.34 14.79
CA MET A 73 -8.65 0.64 13.75
C MET A 73 -9.90 1.49 13.43
N PHE A 74 -9.74 2.51 12.61
CA PHE A 74 -10.82 3.33 12.07
C PHE A 74 -10.73 3.40 10.55
N PHE A 75 -11.72 2.85 9.87
CA PHE A 75 -11.80 2.83 8.41
C PHE A 75 -12.86 3.78 7.88
N SER A 76 -12.45 4.62 6.94
CA SER A 76 -13.31 5.48 6.14
C SER A 76 -13.29 5.04 4.68
N TYR A 77 -14.33 5.42 3.92
CA TYR A 77 -14.51 4.97 2.55
C TYR A 77 -14.87 6.15 1.64
N ARG A 78 -14.18 6.30 0.53
CA ARG A 78 -14.42 7.36 -0.46
C ARG A 78 -14.47 6.80 -1.87
N VAL A 79 -15.43 7.27 -2.64
CA VAL A 79 -15.57 6.91 -4.05
C VAL A 79 -14.58 7.71 -4.90
N GLN A 80 -13.91 7.02 -5.82
CA GLN A 80 -13.22 7.61 -6.97
C GLN A 80 -14.06 7.29 -8.22
N GLU A 81 -14.73 8.32 -8.75
CA GLU A 81 -15.60 8.18 -9.93
C GLU A 81 -14.81 7.82 -11.19
N GLN A 82 -13.63 8.44 -11.36
CA GLN A 82 -12.76 8.23 -12.52
C GLN A 82 -11.31 8.09 -12.06
N PRO A 83 -10.55 7.14 -12.65
CA PRO A 83 -9.16 6.90 -12.28
C PRO A 83 -8.24 7.98 -12.90
N ASN A 84 -8.27 9.20 -12.37
CA ASN A 84 -7.55 10.35 -12.93
C ASN A 84 -6.11 10.47 -12.43
N GLY A 85 -5.47 9.37 -12.04
CA GLY A 85 -4.11 9.35 -11.50
C GLY A 85 -4.03 9.20 -9.98
N LEU A 86 -2.83 8.87 -9.50
CA LEU A 86 -2.57 8.46 -8.12
C LEU A 86 -2.61 9.63 -7.13
N ALA A 87 -2.14 10.81 -7.54
CA ALA A 87 -2.10 11.98 -6.66
C ALA A 87 -3.51 12.49 -6.28
N GLN A 88 -4.53 12.15 -7.09
CA GLN A 88 -5.94 12.44 -6.79
C GLN A 88 -6.40 11.87 -5.44
N ALA A 89 -5.73 10.83 -4.93
CA ALA A 89 -6.04 10.25 -3.63
C ALA A 89 -5.97 11.28 -2.49
N PHE A 90 -5.00 12.21 -2.54
CA PHE A 90 -4.85 13.28 -1.54
C PHE A 90 -5.92 14.36 -1.67
N VAL A 91 -6.43 14.61 -2.88
CA VAL A 91 -7.56 15.52 -3.11
C VAL A 91 -8.85 14.90 -2.60
N LEU A 92 -9.11 13.62 -2.91
CA LEU A 92 -10.30 12.90 -2.47
C LEU A 92 -10.32 12.67 -0.96
N GLY A 93 -9.14 12.52 -0.35
CA GLY A 93 -8.93 12.31 1.07
C GLY A 93 -8.67 13.57 1.88
N ALA A 94 -8.79 14.77 1.30
CA ALA A 94 -8.47 16.04 1.97
C ALA A 94 -9.18 16.19 3.33
N ASP A 95 -10.50 16.00 3.36
CA ASP A 95 -11.32 16.09 4.57
C ASP A 95 -10.97 15.01 5.60
N PHE A 96 -10.54 13.83 5.14
CA PHE A 96 -10.13 12.74 6.02
C PHE A 96 -8.76 13.03 6.65
N LEU A 97 -7.81 13.56 5.87
CA LEU A 97 -6.49 13.94 6.36
C LEU A 97 -6.57 15.11 7.33
N ASP A 98 -7.46 16.08 7.11
CA ASP A 98 -7.71 17.22 8.01
C ASP A 98 -6.41 17.96 8.41
N GLY A 99 -5.55 18.21 7.42
CA GLY A 99 -4.25 18.86 7.63
C GLY A 99 -3.20 17.99 8.34
N GLU A 100 -3.46 16.70 8.57
CA GLU A 100 -2.43 15.77 9.05
C GLU A 100 -1.52 15.23 7.93
N PRO A 101 -0.31 14.75 8.28
CA PRO A 101 0.53 13.96 7.39
C PRO A 101 -0.20 12.71 6.85
N GLY A 102 0.10 12.34 5.60
CA GLY A 102 -0.56 11.26 4.89
C GLY A 102 0.41 10.18 4.40
N CYS A 103 0.03 8.92 4.53
CA CYS A 103 0.69 7.79 3.87
C CYS A 103 -0.23 7.21 2.79
N LEU A 104 0.23 7.16 1.55
CA LEU A 104 -0.48 6.52 0.43
C LEU A 104 0.15 5.17 0.12
N ILE A 105 -0.67 4.14 0.01
CA ILE A 105 -0.28 2.84 -0.54
C ILE A 105 -1.25 2.40 -1.64
N LEU A 106 -0.72 1.80 -2.71
CA LEU A 106 -1.53 1.23 -3.77
C LEU A 106 -2.10 -0.12 -3.34
N GLY A 107 -3.38 -0.35 -3.62
CA GLY A 107 -4.13 -1.51 -3.13
C GLY A 107 -3.68 -2.87 -3.68
N ASP A 108 -2.72 -2.89 -4.60
CA ASP A 108 -2.20 -4.05 -5.32
C ASP A 108 -0.71 -4.33 -5.09
N ASN A 109 -0.09 -3.55 -4.20
CA ASN A 109 1.33 -3.63 -3.86
C ASN A 109 1.53 -4.52 -2.62
N LEU A 110 2.38 -5.54 -2.77
CA LEU A 110 2.74 -6.46 -1.71
C LEU A 110 4.22 -6.28 -1.36
N PHE A 111 4.49 -6.15 -0.06
CA PHE A 111 5.83 -5.98 0.48
C PHE A 111 6.13 -7.05 1.52
N TYR A 112 7.30 -7.67 1.41
CA TYR A 112 7.77 -8.65 2.39
C TYR A 112 9.29 -8.52 2.55
N GLY A 113 9.78 -8.47 3.78
CA GLY A 113 11.20 -8.41 4.05
C GLY A 113 11.52 -8.20 5.52
N GLN A 114 12.71 -8.63 5.92
CA GLN A 114 13.18 -8.44 7.29
C GLN A 114 13.38 -6.94 7.58
N GLY A 115 12.94 -6.50 8.77
CA GLY A 115 13.09 -5.12 9.21
C GLY A 115 12.10 -4.14 8.59
N PHE A 116 11.11 -4.61 7.83
CA PHE A 116 10.13 -3.75 7.17
C PHE A 116 9.38 -2.84 8.15
N SER A 117 8.88 -3.38 9.27
CA SER A 117 8.15 -2.59 10.27
C SER A 117 8.99 -1.45 10.86
N ALA A 118 10.28 -1.68 11.12
CA ALA A 118 11.17 -0.62 11.62
C ALA A 118 11.40 0.47 10.57
N MET A 119 11.51 0.09 9.30
CA MET A 119 11.62 1.01 8.18
C MET A 119 10.36 1.89 8.05
N LEU A 120 9.19 1.26 8.07
CA LEU A 120 7.91 1.96 7.98
C LEU A 120 7.67 2.92 9.15
N ARG A 121 8.01 2.52 10.38
CA ARG A 121 7.87 3.39 11.56
C ARG A 121 8.76 4.63 11.46
N ARG A 122 9.98 4.53 10.92
CA ARG A 122 10.83 5.71 10.69
C ARG A 122 10.23 6.65 9.63
N ALA A 123 9.68 6.09 8.55
CA ALA A 123 9.00 6.88 7.54
C ALA A 123 7.73 7.56 8.09
N ALA A 124 7.00 6.89 8.99
CA ALA A 124 5.81 7.43 9.65
C ALA A 124 6.12 8.55 10.65
N THR A 125 7.35 8.64 11.16
CA THR A 125 7.82 9.74 12.02
C THR A 125 8.32 10.96 11.24
N LEU A 126 8.10 11.01 9.93
CA LEU A 126 8.48 12.14 9.09
C LEU A 126 7.69 13.41 9.49
N GLU A 127 8.39 14.43 9.98
CA GLU A 127 7.78 15.71 10.35
C GLU A 127 7.66 16.67 9.16
N LYS A 128 8.64 16.64 8.24
CA LYS A 128 8.73 17.54 7.10
C LYS A 128 9.20 16.80 5.85
N GLY A 129 8.55 17.09 4.73
CA GLY A 129 8.90 16.60 3.40
C GLY A 129 8.14 15.35 2.99
N ALA A 130 8.80 14.54 2.16
CA ALA A 130 8.29 13.27 1.67
C ALA A 130 9.32 12.16 1.87
N CYS A 131 8.85 10.93 2.06
CA CYS A 131 9.67 9.72 2.04
C CYS A 131 9.05 8.71 1.07
N ILE A 132 9.81 8.34 0.05
CA ILE A 132 9.45 7.29 -0.91
C ILE A 132 10.48 6.18 -0.83
N PHE A 133 10.19 5.06 -1.48
CA PHE A 133 11.09 3.91 -1.50
C PHE A 133 11.66 3.67 -2.90
N GLY A 134 12.87 3.14 -2.97
CA GLY A 134 13.47 2.66 -4.21
C GLY A 134 13.65 1.15 -4.17
N TYR A 135 13.24 0.47 -5.24
CA TYR A 135 13.44 -0.97 -5.41
C TYR A 135 14.14 -1.24 -6.73
N TYR A 136 15.21 -2.04 -6.69
CA TYR A 136 15.90 -2.43 -7.91
C TYR A 136 15.05 -3.42 -8.72
N VAL A 137 14.68 -3.05 -9.95
CA VAL A 137 13.96 -3.91 -10.88
C VAL A 137 14.77 -4.13 -12.15
N LYS A 138 14.53 -5.26 -12.81
CA LYS A 138 15.19 -5.58 -14.09
C LYS A 138 14.72 -4.67 -15.23
N ASP A 139 13.44 -4.28 -15.23
CA ASP A 139 12.87 -3.38 -16.22
C ASP A 139 12.07 -2.27 -15.52
N PRO A 140 12.63 -1.06 -15.40
CA PRO A 140 12.02 0.04 -14.66
C PRO A 140 11.04 0.88 -15.51
N ARG A 141 10.89 0.61 -16.82
CA ARG A 141 10.11 1.45 -17.76
C ARG A 141 8.62 1.51 -17.45
N ALA A 142 8.09 0.57 -16.67
CA ALA A 142 6.69 0.53 -16.28
C ALA A 142 6.38 1.43 -15.06
N TYR A 143 7.40 2.03 -14.43
CA TYR A 143 7.30 2.68 -13.13
C TYR A 143 7.88 4.10 -13.14
N GLY A 144 7.68 4.84 -12.05
CA GLY A 144 8.49 6.00 -11.72
C GLY A 144 9.92 5.57 -11.39
N VAL A 145 10.92 6.21 -12.00
CA VAL A 145 12.34 5.87 -11.86
C VAL A 145 13.06 6.98 -11.12
N VAL A 146 13.84 6.59 -10.11
CA VAL A 146 14.65 7.51 -9.32
C VAL A 146 16.11 7.44 -9.73
N GLU A 147 16.71 8.59 -10.01
CA GLU A 147 18.13 8.73 -10.33
C GLU A 147 18.91 9.20 -9.12
N PHE A 148 20.10 8.64 -8.92
CA PHE A 148 21.03 9.00 -7.84
C PHE A 148 22.34 9.55 -8.43
N ASP A 149 22.95 10.50 -7.73
CA ASP A 149 24.33 10.89 -7.98
C ASP A 149 25.33 9.89 -7.38
N GLU A 150 26.62 10.14 -7.59
CA GLU A 150 27.72 9.31 -7.09
C GLU A 150 27.77 9.20 -5.56
N SER A 151 27.17 10.16 -4.84
CA SER A 151 27.06 10.15 -3.38
C SER A 151 25.82 9.40 -2.86
N GLY A 152 24.97 8.91 -3.77
CA GLY A 152 23.70 8.27 -3.44
C GLY A 152 22.56 9.24 -3.15
N LYS A 153 22.71 10.53 -3.46
CA LYS A 153 21.65 11.53 -3.32
C LYS A 153 20.75 11.53 -4.56
N VAL A 154 19.45 11.69 -4.33
CA VAL A 154 18.44 11.73 -5.39
C VAL A 154 18.58 13.01 -6.20
N ILE A 155 18.66 12.88 -7.52
CA ILE A 155 18.82 14.01 -8.45
C ILE A 155 17.65 14.18 -9.41
N SER A 156 16.96 13.10 -9.79
CA SER A 156 15.80 13.20 -10.67
C SER A 156 14.78 12.07 -10.45
N LEU A 157 13.56 12.35 -10.90
CA LEU A 157 12.43 11.43 -10.90
C LEU A 157 11.73 11.52 -12.25
N GLU A 158 11.50 10.40 -12.90
CA GLU A 158 10.83 10.35 -14.20
C GLU A 158 9.75 9.27 -14.22
N GLU A 159 8.54 9.61 -14.68
CA GLU A 159 7.42 8.67 -14.78
C GLU A 159 7.54 7.90 -16.11
N LYS A 160 7.68 6.57 -16.02
CA LYS A 160 7.72 5.66 -17.17
C LYS A 160 8.66 6.12 -18.30
N PRO A 161 9.94 6.38 -18.00
CA PRO A 161 10.88 6.89 -19.00
C PRO A 161 11.13 5.83 -20.09
N ALA A 162 11.18 6.27 -21.35
CA ALA A 162 11.54 5.39 -22.46
C ALA A 162 13.00 4.90 -22.35
N VAL A 163 13.88 5.74 -21.82
CA VAL A 163 15.29 5.45 -21.52
C VAL A 163 15.53 5.72 -20.03
N PRO A 164 15.38 4.70 -19.16
CA PRO A 164 15.57 4.86 -17.73
C PRO A 164 16.98 5.26 -17.36
N LYS A 165 17.12 6.23 -16.45
CA LYS A 165 18.42 6.69 -15.93
C LYS A 165 18.99 5.79 -14.83
N SER A 166 18.16 4.94 -14.24
CA SER A 166 18.57 3.93 -13.26
C SER A 166 17.63 2.71 -13.33
N ASN A 167 17.97 1.66 -12.58
CA ASN A 167 17.12 0.48 -12.39
C ASN A 167 16.27 0.54 -11.11
N TYR A 168 16.23 1.68 -10.43
CA TYR A 168 15.45 1.86 -9.21
C TYR A 168 14.07 2.40 -9.53
N ALA A 169 13.08 1.52 -9.45
CA ALA A 169 11.68 1.89 -9.52
C ALA A 169 11.20 2.39 -8.14
N VAL A 170 10.20 3.28 -8.16
CA VAL A 170 9.49 3.76 -6.98
C VAL A 170 8.25 2.89 -6.75
N PRO A 171 8.23 2.03 -5.71
CA PRO A 171 7.05 1.23 -5.39
C PRO A 171 5.87 2.09 -4.96
N GLY A 172 4.68 1.49 -4.97
CA GLY A 172 3.42 2.15 -4.63
C GLY A 172 3.23 2.42 -3.13
N LEU A 173 4.22 3.01 -2.45
CA LEU A 173 4.20 3.35 -1.03
C LEU A 173 4.89 4.71 -0.81
N TYR A 174 4.16 5.66 -0.25
CA TYR A 174 4.57 7.05 -0.15
C TYR A 174 4.18 7.63 1.20
N PHE A 175 5.09 8.35 1.85
CA PHE A 175 4.85 9.09 3.09
C PHE A 175 5.05 10.57 2.83
N TYR A 176 4.12 11.40 3.27
CA TYR A 176 4.18 12.85 3.10
C TYR A 176 3.80 13.57 4.38
N ASP A 177 4.37 14.76 4.55
CA ASP A 177 3.94 15.72 5.56
C ASP A 177 2.55 16.30 5.28
N ALA A 178 2.09 17.19 6.16
CA ALA A 178 0.78 17.83 6.10
C ALA A 178 0.54 18.68 4.83
N THR A 179 1.60 19.08 4.11
CA THR A 179 1.47 19.95 2.93
C THR A 179 1.00 19.19 1.68
N VAL A 180 0.90 17.86 1.76
CA VAL A 180 0.59 16.98 0.64
C VAL A 180 -0.75 17.31 -0.03
N THR A 181 -1.78 17.67 0.74
CA THR A 181 -3.11 17.96 0.22
C THR A 181 -3.10 19.22 -0.64
N GLU A 182 -2.46 20.29 -0.16
CA GLU A 182 -2.31 21.55 -0.90
C GLU A 182 -1.48 21.33 -2.18
N LYS A 183 -0.36 20.61 -2.06
CA LYS A 183 0.49 20.30 -3.22
C LYS A 183 -0.23 19.45 -4.26
N ALA A 184 -1.00 18.45 -3.84
CA ALA A 184 -1.77 17.61 -4.75
C ALA A 184 -2.89 18.38 -5.46
N LEU A 185 -3.53 19.33 -4.77
CA LEU A 185 -4.54 20.22 -5.35
C LEU A 185 -3.96 21.15 -6.44
N ALA A 186 -2.69 21.55 -6.30
CA ALA A 186 -2.01 22.44 -7.24
C ALA A 186 -1.45 21.72 -8.49
N LEU A 187 -1.53 20.39 -8.56
CA LEU A 187 -1.01 19.64 -9.71
C LEU A 187 -1.87 19.86 -10.96
N GLU A 188 -1.20 19.96 -12.10
CA GLU A 188 -1.82 19.91 -13.41
C GLU A 188 -1.81 18.47 -13.96
N PRO A 189 -2.80 18.05 -14.76
CA PRO A 189 -2.78 16.75 -15.42
C PRO A 189 -1.56 16.60 -16.34
N SER A 190 -0.95 15.42 -16.34
CA SER A 190 0.16 15.10 -17.24
C SER A 190 -0.28 15.03 -18.71
N VAL A 191 0.66 14.79 -19.62
CA VAL A 191 0.35 14.50 -21.05
C VAL A 191 -0.57 13.27 -21.23
N ARG A 192 -0.68 12.42 -20.20
CA ARG A 192 -1.59 11.27 -20.16
C ARG A 192 -2.97 11.61 -19.60
N GLY A 193 -3.18 12.85 -19.15
CA GLY A 193 -4.40 13.30 -18.48
C GLY A 193 -4.52 12.81 -17.03
N GLU A 194 -3.42 12.38 -16.42
CA GLU A 194 -3.39 11.83 -15.05
C GLU A 194 -2.68 12.81 -14.10
N TYR A 195 -3.17 12.93 -12.86
CA TYR A 195 -2.46 13.57 -11.76
C TYR A 195 -1.39 12.60 -11.21
N GLU A 196 -0.17 12.72 -11.74
CA GLU A 196 0.91 11.77 -11.49
C GLU A 196 1.51 11.96 -10.08
N ILE A 197 1.66 10.87 -9.33
CA ILE A 197 2.35 10.92 -8.03
C ILE A 197 3.83 11.30 -8.19
N THR A 198 4.42 11.00 -9.34
CA THR A 198 5.80 11.38 -9.66
C THR A 198 5.96 12.91 -9.74
N ASP A 199 4.95 13.63 -10.23
CA ASP A 199 5.00 15.10 -10.24
C ASP A 199 4.82 15.69 -8.83
N LEU A 200 4.00 15.06 -7.98
CA LEU A 200 3.95 15.38 -6.54
C LEU A 200 5.32 15.19 -5.88
N ASN A 201 5.99 14.06 -6.15
CA ASN A 201 7.31 13.76 -5.62
C ASN A 201 8.37 14.78 -6.09
N LYS A 202 8.27 15.27 -7.33
CA LYS A 202 9.17 16.31 -7.86
C LYS A 202 9.05 17.63 -7.13
N LEU A 203 7.86 18.01 -6.61
CA LEU A 203 7.71 19.21 -5.80
C LEU A 203 8.58 19.15 -4.54
N TYR A 204 8.50 18.02 -3.81
CA TYR A 204 9.35 17.78 -2.64
C TYR A 204 10.84 17.65 -2.99
N LEU A 205 11.17 17.10 -4.17
CA LEU A 205 12.55 17.06 -4.65
C LEU A 205 13.10 18.46 -4.92
N GLY A 206 12.33 19.33 -5.58
CA GLY A 206 12.71 20.72 -5.85
C GLY A 206 12.91 21.55 -4.58
N GLU A 207 12.20 21.21 -3.50
CA GLU A 207 12.37 21.80 -2.17
C GLU A 207 13.55 21.22 -1.37
N GLY A 208 14.17 20.14 -1.87
CA GLY A 208 15.21 19.41 -1.14
C GLY A 208 14.68 18.66 0.09
N THR A 209 13.38 18.39 0.16
CA THR A 209 12.69 17.75 1.29
C THR A 209 12.23 16.31 0.97
N LEU A 210 12.53 15.80 -0.22
CA LEU A 210 12.31 14.40 -0.57
C LEU A 210 13.44 13.49 -0.05
N LYS A 211 13.07 12.47 0.70
CA LYS A 211 13.92 11.36 1.11
C LYS A 211 13.57 10.09 0.33
N VAL A 212 14.59 9.28 0.02
CA VAL A 212 14.41 7.98 -0.63
C VAL A 212 15.08 6.91 0.20
N GLU A 213 14.31 5.93 0.68
CA GLU A 213 14.84 4.74 1.35
C GLU A 213 14.93 3.57 0.35
N LEU A 214 16.06 2.88 0.30
CA LEU A 214 16.25 1.76 -0.63
C LEU A 214 15.87 0.44 0.02
N PHE A 215 14.98 -0.31 -0.63
CA PHE A 215 14.76 -1.70 -0.30
C PHE A 215 15.98 -2.53 -0.75
N GLY A 216 16.63 -3.17 0.22
CA GLY A 216 17.73 -4.08 -0.07
C GLY A 216 17.25 -5.34 -0.82
N ARG A 217 18.18 -6.04 -1.46
CA ARG A 217 17.91 -7.26 -2.25
C ARG A 217 17.19 -8.42 -1.52
N GLY A 218 17.11 -8.37 -0.19
CA GLY A 218 16.37 -9.33 0.63
C GLY A 218 14.88 -9.01 0.76
N PHE A 219 14.43 -7.87 0.24
CA PHE A 219 13.01 -7.51 0.16
C PHE A 219 12.39 -8.08 -1.12
N ALA A 220 11.16 -8.54 -0.99
CA ALA A 220 10.26 -8.79 -2.09
C ALA A 220 9.26 -7.63 -2.19
N TRP A 221 9.23 -6.99 -3.36
CA TRP A 221 8.14 -6.12 -3.78
C TRP A 221 7.47 -6.79 -4.98
N LEU A 222 6.16 -7.02 -4.88
CA LEU A 222 5.38 -7.74 -5.88
C LEU A 222 4.18 -6.87 -6.27
N ASP A 223 4.06 -6.60 -7.57
CA ASP A 223 2.92 -5.91 -8.19
C ASP A 223 2.09 -6.92 -9.00
N THR A 224 0.82 -7.03 -8.66
CA THR A 224 -0.13 -7.99 -9.22
C THR A 224 -0.85 -7.47 -10.47
N GLY A 225 -0.15 -6.68 -11.30
CA GLY A 225 -0.69 -6.04 -12.50
C GLY A 225 -1.14 -6.97 -13.65
N ASN A 226 -0.80 -8.27 -13.63
CA ASN A 226 -1.22 -9.26 -14.63
C ASN A 226 -1.37 -10.67 -14.02
N CYS A 227 -1.91 -11.63 -14.79
CA CYS A 227 -2.20 -12.98 -14.29
C CYS A 227 -0.95 -13.74 -13.82
N ASN A 228 0.19 -13.58 -14.51
CA ASN A 228 1.43 -14.24 -14.12
C ASN A 228 1.95 -13.65 -12.80
N SER A 229 1.98 -12.32 -12.67
CA SER A 229 2.46 -11.69 -11.44
C SER A 229 1.54 -11.94 -10.24
N LEU A 230 0.23 -12.08 -10.47
CA LEU A 230 -0.72 -12.51 -9.43
C LEU A 230 -0.45 -13.96 -8.97
N LEU A 231 -0.17 -14.87 -9.90
CA LEU A 231 0.18 -16.27 -9.59
C LEU A 231 1.52 -16.34 -8.85
N GLU A 232 2.53 -15.61 -9.32
CA GLU A 232 3.84 -15.53 -8.68
C GLU A 232 3.73 -15.00 -7.24
N ALA A 233 2.93 -13.96 -7.02
CA ALA A 233 2.69 -13.43 -5.68
C ALA A 233 2.02 -14.47 -4.76
N SER A 234 1.03 -15.19 -5.28
CA SER A 234 0.36 -16.26 -4.52
C SER A 234 1.31 -17.40 -4.17
N ASN A 235 2.13 -17.84 -5.13
CA ASN A 235 3.13 -18.89 -4.91
C ASN A 235 4.21 -18.47 -3.93
N PHE A 236 4.64 -17.20 -3.97
CA PHE A 236 5.59 -16.63 -3.03
C PHE A 236 5.04 -16.70 -1.60
N VAL A 237 3.83 -16.17 -1.38
CA VAL A 237 3.17 -16.19 -0.06
C VAL A 237 3.00 -17.64 0.43
N ALA A 238 2.47 -18.53 -0.41
CA ALA A 238 2.27 -19.93 -0.05
C ALA A 238 3.57 -20.61 0.39
N THR A 239 4.66 -20.37 -0.34
CA THR A 239 5.98 -20.95 -0.03
C THR A 239 6.49 -20.48 1.34
N ILE A 240 6.39 -19.18 1.62
CA ILE A 240 6.81 -18.62 2.91
C ILE A 240 5.97 -19.19 4.06
N GLN A 241 4.65 -19.14 3.94
CA GLN A 241 3.75 -19.57 5.02
C GLN A 241 3.88 -21.07 5.30
N ASN A 242 3.88 -21.91 4.27
CA ASN A 242 4.00 -23.35 4.44
C ASN A 242 5.34 -23.78 5.04
N ARG A 243 6.40 -22.99 4.80
CA ARG A 243 7.73 -23.28 5.35
C ARG A 243 7.90 -22.81 6.79
N GLN A 244 7.28 -21.69 7.16
CA GLN A 244 7.52 -21.04 8.45
C GLN A 244 6.42 -21.29 9.50
N GLY A 245 5.18 -21.59 9.07
CA GLY A 245 4.02 -21.70 9.97
C GLY A 245 3.47 -20.35 10.45
N PHE A 246 3.93 -19.23 9.87
CA PHE A 246 3.42 -17.88 10.14
C PHE A 246 2.68 -17.34 8.91
N TYR A 247 1.68 -16.49 9.13
CA TYR A 247 0.88 -15.93 8.05
C TYR A 247 1.41 -14.54 7.65
N VAL A 248 1.68 -14.35 6.36
CA VAL A 248 2.11 -13.06 5.83
C VAL A 248 0.91 -12.13 5.74
N SER A 249 0.99 -10.93 6.33
CA SER A 249 -0.11 -9.94 6.29
C SER A 249 -1.42 -10.43 6.95
N CYS A 250 -1.31 -11.17 8.06
CA CYS A 250 -2.43 -11.45 8.95
C CYS A 250 -2.75 -10.19 9.78
N ILE A 251 -3.84 -9.49 9.44
CA ILE A 251 -4.16 -8.19 10.04
C ILE A 251 -4.55 -8.30 11.52
N GLU A 252 -5.20 -9.40 11.91
CA GLU A 252 -5.59 -9.71 13.28
C GLU A 252 -4.36 -9.93 14.17
N GLU A 253 -3.38 -10.69 13.67
CA GLU A 253 -2.10 -10.87 14.37
C GLU A 253 -1.37 -9.53 14.54
N ILE A 254 -1.32 -8.70 13.49
CA ILE A 254 -0.65 -7.39 13.57
C ILE A 254 -1.35 -6.48 14.59
N ALA A 255 -2.68 -6.43 14.58
CA ALA A 255 -3.45 -5.67 15.55
C ALA A 255 -3.16 -6.14 16.98
N TRP A 256 -3.12 -7.45 17.22
CA TRP A 256 -2.81 -8.03 18.52
C TRP A 256 -1.37 -7.75 18.96
N ARG A 257 -0.38 -7.93 18.08
CA ARG A 257 1.04 -7.65 18.38
C ARG A 257 1.31 -6.17 18.64
N ASN A 258 0.55 -5.28 18.02
CA ASN A 258 0.59 -3.84 18.31
C ASN A 258 -0.20 -3.46 19.59
N GLY A 259 -0.90 -4.41 20.22
CA GLY A 259 -1.71 -4.18 21.42
C GLY A 259 -3.02 -3.43 21.16
N TRP A 260 -3.51 -3.40 19.92
CA TRP A 260 -4.77 -2.74 19.55
C TRP A 260 -6.00 -3.56 19.92
N ILE A 261 -5.81 -4.87 20.04
CA ILE A 261 -6.82 -5.82 20.51
C ILE A 261 -6.23 -6.77 21.55
N SER A 262 -7.06 -7.24 22.47
CA SER A 262 -6.68 -8.22 23.50
C SER A 262 -6.59 -9.65 22.93
N SER A 263 -5.96 -10.56 23.68
CA SER A 263 -5.98 -12.00 23.33
C SER A 263 -7.41 -12.57 23.31
N SER A 264 -8.33 -12.06 24.15
CA SER A 264 -9.74 -12.48 24.10
C SER A 264 -10.44 -12.02 22.83
N GLN A 265 -10.16 -10.82 22.34
CA GLN A 265 -10.67 -10.32 21.06
C GLN A 265 -10.08 -11.12 19.89
N LEU A 266 -8.77 -11.39 19.90
CA LEU A 266 -8.10 -12.22 18.88
C LEU A 266 -8.71 -13.63 18.81
N LYS A 267 -8.91 -14.27 19.97
CA LYS A 267 -9.54 -15.59 20.06
C LYS A 267 -10.95 -15.58 19.48
N ALA A 268 -11.76 -14.58 19.80
CA ALA A 268 -13.11 -14.45 19.27
C ALA A 268 -13.14 -14.29 17.75
N LEU A 269 -12.17 -13.56 17.17
CA LEU A 269 -12.00 -13.49 15.70
C LEU A 269 -11.63 -14.86 15.10
N GLY A 270 -10.71 -15.57 15.74
CA GLY A 270 -10.33 -16.93 15.34
C GLY A 270 -11.49 -17.93 15.39
N GLU A 271 -12.34 -17.86 16.42
CA GLU A 271 -13.52 -18.72 16.58
C GLU A 271 -14.57 -18.51 15.47
N LYS A 272 -14.78 -17.27 15.00
CA LYS A 272 -15.63 -16.99 13.83
C LYS A 272 -15.14 -17.71 12.57
N LEU A 273 -13.83 -17.95 12.48
CA LEU A 273 -13.14 -18.59 11.35
C LEU A 273 -12.69 -20.02 11.65
N GLY A 274 -13.11 -20.64 12.76
CA GLY A 274 -12.51 -21.88 13.29
C GLY A 274 -12.57 -23.11 12.38
N LYS A 275 -13.31 -23.04 11.26
CA LYS A 275 -13.33 -24.07 10.21
C LYS A 275 -12.16 -23.97 9.22
N THR A 276 -11.34 -22.92 9.30
CA THR A 276 -10.20 -22.68 8.40
C THR A 276 -8.88 -22.78 9.17
N GLU A 277 -7.78 -23.06 8.46
CA GLU A 277 -6.43 -23.01 9.05
C GLU A 277 -6.05 -21.61 9.52
N TYR A 278 -6.60 -20.57 8.86
CA TYR A 278 -6.44 -19.18 9.28
C TYR A 278 -7.07 -18.94 10.67
N GLY A 279 -8.30 -19.40 10.88
CA GLY A 279 -8.97 -19.26 12.18
C GLY A 279 -8.28 -20.04 13.30
N LYS A 280 -7.82 -21.27 13.01
CA LYS A 280 -7.02 -22.06 13.95
C LYS A 280 -5.73 -21.34 14.33
N TYR A 281 -5.03 -20.76 13.36
CA TYR A 281 -3.83 -19.96 13.60
C TYR A 281 -4.08 -18.80 14.57
N LEU A 282 -5.19 -18.06 14.41
CA LEU A 282 -5.55 -16.99 15.34
C LEU A 282 -5.83 -17.49 16.76
N ILE A 283 -6.51 -18.64 16.89
CA ILE A 283 -6.79 -19.26 18.19
C ILE A 283 -5.48 -19.69 18.85
N ASP A 284 -4.57 -20.31 18.10
CA ASP A 284 -3.28 -20.77 18.61
C ASP A 284 -2.39 -19.62 19.08
N LEU A 285 -2.42 -18.47 18.39
CA LEU A 285 -1.71 -17.25 18.83
C LEU A 285 -2.28 -16.65 20.12
N ALA A 286 -3.58 -16.81 20.36
CA ALA A 286 -4.26 -16.22 21.51
C ALA A 286 -4.14 -17.02 22.81
N ASN A 287 -3.69 -18.28 22.73
CA ASN A 287 -3.48 -19.19 23.85
C ASN A 287 -2.07 -19.06 24.45
#